data_AF-T2J4R2-F1
#
_entry.id   AF-T2J4R2-F1
#
_cell.length_a   1.000
_cell.length_b   1.000
_cell.length_c   1.000
_cell.angle_alpha   90.00
_cell.angle_beta   90.00
_cell.angle_gamma   90.00
#
_symmetry.space_group_name_H-M   'P 1'
#
loop_
_entity.id
_entity.type
_entity.pdbx_description
1 polymer ?
#
loop_
_entity_poly.entity_id
_entity_poly.type
_entity_poly.pdbx_seq_one_letter_code
_entity_poly.pdbx_strand_id
1 'polypeptide(L)'
;MFEGAKKWTSEDPLIRPHPVYGLGDGSGKDWDISRRGRWVDARNTDNLRAMRETSVYLMAEETGNEKTRLIYKEKIQRYVWALYHIGMGEWDSEVYHGHTFAPYLNLYDFAKDPEVKLLAKAALDWMSIAAGIKYYRGGWGGPVKRDYGGGNVALGSDASRTFCLYFGDTPLPNNYPETDSLFLVTSSYRPPLAAVALAHKKFNKPLEIFSSKPLYENWKPGNSDEPGYWETQFFGHSYQIGSLVAKFADGDVAPFKLMAYNSQRGVDYFVANTGGKLARQGKMPGDQIGQYRNLLIW
;
A
#
# COMPACT_ATOMS: atom_id res chain seq x y z
N MET A 1 30.01 -1.93 8.59
CA MET A 1 28.54 -1.85 8.69
C MET A 1 28.04 -2.32 10.07
N PHE A 2 28.47 -3.50 10.54
CA PHE A 2 28.03 -4.09 11.82
C PHE A 2 28.14 -3.16 13.05
N GLU A 3 29.32 -2.60 13.35
CA GLU A 3 29.50 -1.71 14.52
C GLU A 3 28.61 -0.46 14.47
N GLY A 4 28.39 0.09 13.26
CA GLY A 4 27.49 1.21 13.05
C GLY A 4 26.04 0.85 13.39
N ALA A 5 25.56 -0.28 12.87
CA ALA A 5 24.22 -0.81 13.16
C ALA A 5 24.05 -1.12 14.66
N LYS A 6 25.09 -1.66 15.31
CA LYS A 6 25.09 -1.99 16.74
C LYS A 6 24.94 -0.76 17.61
N LYS A 7 25.64 0.33 17.28
CA LYS A 7 25.48 1.63 17.96
C LYS A 7 24.15 2.31 17.61
N TRP A 8 23.70 2.15 16.37
CA TRP A 8 22.45 2.74 15.87
C TRP A 8 21.22 2.17 16.57
N THR A 9 21.18 0.85 16.77
CA THR A 9 20.05 0.13 17.38
C THR A 9 20.24 -0.20 18.86
N SER A 10 21.26 0.33 19.54
CA SER A 10 21.50 0.08 20.98
C SER A 10 20.35 0.54 21.88
N GLU A 11 19.56 1.50 21.41
CA GLU A 11 18.29 1.96 21.95
C GLU A 11 17.34 2.29 20.78
N ASP A 12 16.05 2.48 21.01
CA ASP A 12 15.07 2.68 19.92
C ASP A 12 15.42 3.96 19.12
N PRO A 13 15.88 3.86 17.85
CA PRO A 13 16.31 5.01 17.08
C PRO A 13 15.17 6.00 16.77
N LEU A 14 13.91 5.57 16.88
CA LEU A 14 12.76 6.46 16.65
C LEU A 14 12.64 7.54 17.72
N ILE A 15 13.05 7.26 18.95
CA ILE A 15 12.99 8.22 20.07
C ILE A 15 14.30 8.99 20.26
N ARG A 16 15.34 8.69 19.45
CA ARG A 16 16.65 9.33 19.56
C ARG A 16 16.70 10.62 18.73
N PRO A 17 16.98 11.77 19.37
CA PRO A 17 17.24 13.00 18.64
C PRO A 17 18.58 12.93 17.88
N HIS A 18 18.63 13.59 16.73
CA HIS A 18 19.85 13.79 15.96
C HIS A 18 20.82 14.66 16.78
N PRO A 19 22.12 14.29 16.86
CA PRO A 19 23.08 14.97 17.73
C PRO A 19 23.26 16.47 17.43
N VAL A 20 22.97 16.90 16.20
CA VAL A 20 23.08 18.31 15.77
C VAL A 20 21.72 19.00 15.68
N TYR A 21 20.66 18.27 15.30
CA TYR A 21 19.38 18.86 14.89
C TYR A 21 18.23 18.58 15.86
N GLY A 22 18.50 17.96 17.01
CA GLY A 22 17.48 17.74 18.03
C GLY A 22 16.39 16.81 17.51
N LEU A 23 15.12 17.22 17.53
CA LEU A 23 14.01 16.48 16.92
C LEU A 23 13.62 17.01 15.53
N GLY A 24 14.39 17.98 15.02
CA GLY A 24 14.06 18.75 13.83
C GLY A 24 12.96 19.77 14.09
N ASP A 25 12.80 20.72 13.17
CA ASP A 25 11.76 21.75 13.27
C ASP A 25 10.37 21.29 12.78
N GLY A 26 10.28 20.11 12.16
CA GLY A 26 9.04 19.53 11.63
C GLY A 26 8.45 20.25 10.41
N SER A 27 9.12 21.27 9.89
CA SER A 27 8.64 22.06 8.76
C SER A 27 8.85 21.34 7.41
N GLY A 28 8.14 21.80 6.37
CA GLY A 28 8.39 21.35 5.00
C GLY A 28 8.00 19.90 4.66
N LYS A 29 8.17 19.54 3.38
CA LYS A 29 7.82 18.22 2.81
C LYS A 29 9.04 17.39 2.39
N ASP A 30 10.24 17.95 2.46
CA ASP A 30 11.48 17.30 2.06
C ASP A 30 12.06 16.41 3.16
N TRP A 31 13.21 15.81 2.86
CA TRP A 31 13.89 14.81 3.68
C TRP A 31 15.04 15.40 4.49
N ASP A 32 15.07 16.72 4.66
CA ASP A 32 16.18 17.39 5.31
C ASP A 32 16.28 16.98 6.79
N ILE A 33 17.47 16.58 7.21
CA ILE A 33 17.74 16.11 8.56
C ILE A 33 17.53 17.22 9.60
N SER A 34 17.69 18.49 9.24
CA SER A 34 17.38 19.65 10.11
C SER A 34 15.88 19.75 10.42
N ARG A 35 15.02 19.20 9.56
CA ARG A 35 13.56 19.23 9.72
C ARG A 35 13.00 17.94 10.32
N ARG A 36 13.62 16.79 10.02
CA ARG A 36 13.18 15.45 10.49
C ARG A 36 13.85 15.02 11.80
N GLY A 37 15.11 15.41 12.00
CA GLY A 37 15.88 15.39 13.25
C GLY A 37 15.98 14.09 14.04
N ARG A 38 15.49 12.93 13.60
CA ARG A 38 15.64 11.68 14.35
C ARG A 38 16.63 10.74 13.64
N TRP A 39 17.05 9.69 14.34
CA TRP A 39 17.97 8.69 13.78
C TRP A 39 17.29 7.81 12.70
N VAL A 40 15.97 7.88 12.61
CA VAL A 40 15.10 7.33 11.57
C VAL A 40 13.99 8.32 11.26
N ASP A 41 13.38 8.22 10.07
CA ASP A 41 12.22 9.01 9.72
C ASP A 41 11.03 8.71 10.64
N ALA A 42 10.39 9.74 11.20
CA ALA A 42 9.28 9.60 12.14
C ALA A 42 7.90 9.89 11.53
N ARG A 43 7.80 10.06 10.21
CA ARG A 43 6.51 10.18 9.56
C ARG A 43 5.79 8.83 9.61
N ASN A 44 4.49 8.95 9.41
CA ASN A 44 3.52 7.90 9.73
C ASN A 44 2.81 7.34 8.50
N THR A 45 3.28 7.62 7.27
CA THR A 45 2.76 6.92 6.10
C THR A 45 3.16 5.45 6.17
N ASP A 46 2.29 4.56 5.70
CA ASP A 46 2.46 3.11 5.86
C ASP A 46 3.77 2.64 5.23
N ASN A 47 4.16 3.20 4.09
CA ASN A 47 5.42 2.86 3.43
C ASN A 47 6.65 3.26 4.28
N LEU A 48 6.65 4.46 4.87
CA LEU A 48 7.76 4.94 5.70
C LEU A 48 7.85 4.17 7.01
N ARG A 49 6.69 3.81 7.58
CA ARG A 49 6.63 2.92 8.73
C ARG A 49 7.19 1.54 8.39
N ALA A 50 6.78 0.95 7.27
CA ALA A 50 7.28 -0.35 6.81
C ALA A 50 8.81 -0.31 6.61
N MET A 51 9.32 0.70 5.89
CA MET A 51 10.77 0.91 5.69
C MET A 51 11.52 1.02 7.02
N ARG A 52 11.06 1.90 7.92
CA ARG A 52 11.68 2.10 9.24
C ARG A 52 11.65 0.83 10.07
N GLU A 53 10.46 0.23 10.23
CA GLU A 53 10.25 -0.81 11.22
C GLU A 53 10.96 -2.11 10.84
N THR A 54 10.93 -2.48 9.56
CA THR A 54 11.66 -3.65 9.03
C THR A 54 13.18 -3.44 9.09
N SER A 55 13.68 -2.26 8.70
CA SER A 55 15.13 -1.97 8.69
C SER A 55 15.70 -1.95 10.11
N VAL A 56 15.02 -1.31 11.05
CA VAL A 56 15.47 -1.29 12.45
C VAL A 56 15.43 -2.69 13.06
N TYR A 57 14.38 -3.48 12.78
CA TYR A 57 14.30 -4.87 13.23
C TYR A 57 15.50 -5.68 12.72
N LEU A 58 15.75 -5.70 11.41
CA LEU A 58 16.81 -6.51 10.80
C LEU A 58 18.20 -6.11 11.34
N MET A 59 18.47 -4.82 11.50
CA MET A 59 19.75 -4.36 12.05
C MET A 59 19.89 -4.69 13.55
N ALA A 60 18.81 -4.60 14.33
CA ALA A 60 18.82 -4.97 15.74
C ALA A 60 18.99 -6.49 15.93
N GLU A 61 18.36 -7.29 15.08
CA GLU A 61 18.52 -8.75 15.05
C GLU A 61 19.96 -9.14 14.69
N GLU A 62 20.52 -8.56 13.64
CA GLU A 62 21.90 -8.84 13.20
C GLU A 62 22.91 -8.52 14.30
N THR A 63 22.69 -7.46 15.07
CA THR A 63 23.66 -6.94 16.05
C THR A 63 23.43 -7.43 17.47
N GLY A 64 22.38 -8.23 17.71
CA GLY A 64 22.04 -8.77 19.03
C GLY A 64 21.45 -7.74 20.00
N ASN A 65 20.93 -6.61 19.51
CA ASN A 65 20.30 -5.57 20.33
C ASN A 65 18.86 -5.95 20.70
N GLU A 66 18.74 -6.89 21.64
CA GLU A 66 17.51 -7.59 21.98
C GLU A 66 16.32 -6.68 22.32
N LYS A 67 16.55 -5.66 23.15
CA LYS A 67 15.50 -4.72 23.57
C LYS A 67 14.88 -4.01 22.36
N THR A 68 15.71 -3.50 21.45
CA THR A 68 15.24 -2.84 20.22
C THR A 68 14.59 -3.84 19.29
N ARG A 69 15.17 -5.05 19.13
CA ARG A 69 14.59 -6.12 18.31
C ARG A 69 13.16 -6.45 18.74
N LEU A 70 12.91 -6.62 20.04
CA LEU A 70 11.58 -6.94 20.57
C LEU A 70 10.56 -5.81 20.36
N ILE A 71 10.95 -4.55 20.58
CA ILE A 71 10.08 -3.38 20.31
C ILE A 71 9.62 -3.38 18.85
N TYR A 72 10.52 -3.64 17.92
CA TYR A 72 10.20 -3.59 16.50
C TYR A 72 9.50 -4.86 16.01
N LYS A 73 9.76 -6.02 16.62
CA LYS A 73 8.95 -7.23 16.43
C LYS A 73 7.48 -6.97 16.77
N GLU A 74 7.22 -6.35 17.92
CA GLU A 74 5.86 -6.01 18.35
C GLU A 74 5.19 -5.03 17.38
N LYS A 75 5.90 -4.00 16.91
CA LYS A 75 5.38 -3.04 15.90
C LYS A 75 5.01 -3.74 14.59
N ILE A 76 5.86 -4.64 14.10
CA ILE A 76 5.61 -5.45 12.90
C ILE A 76 4.40 -6.36 13.12
N GLN A 77 4.37 -7.11 14.22
CA GLN A 77 3.25 -7.99 14.57
C GLN A 77 1.93 -7.22 14.63
N ARG A 78 1.92 -6.04 15.26
CA ARG A 78 0.74 -5.18 15.35
C ARG A 78 0.28 -4.70 13.96
N TYR A 79 1.20 -4.34 13.08
CA TYR A 79 0.85 -3.95 11.71
C TYR A 79 0.25 -5.13 10.92
N VAL A 80 0.87 -6.31 10.99
CA VAL A 80 0.33 -7.51 10.34
C VAL A 80 -1.05 -7.87 10.90
N TRP A 81 -1.23 -7.78 12.22
CA TRP A 81 -2.55 -7.94 12.83
C TRP A 81 -3.56 -6.94 12.25
N ALA A 82 -3.18 -5.66 12.12
CA ALA A 82 -4.04 -4.63 11.58
C ALA A 82 -4.43 -4.91 10.12
N LEU A 83 -3.52 -5.39 9.27
CA LEU A 83 -3.84 -5.78 7.89
C LEU A 83 -5.01 -6.77 7.84
N TYR A 84 -4.96 -7.82 8.66
CA TYR A 84 -5.97 -8.89 8.63
C TYR A 84 -7.29 -8.55 9.33
N HIS A 85 -7.29 -7.63 10.30
CA HIS A 85 -8.49 -7.31 11.08
C HIS A 85 -9.18 -6.03 10.61
N ILE A 86 -8.41 -5.07 10.10
CA ILE A 86 -8.85 -3.69 9.86
C ILE A 86 -8.50 -3.23 8.44
N GLY A 87 -7.34 -3.64 7.92
CA GLY A 87 -6.78 -3.22 6.64
C GLY A 87 -5.64 -2.21 6.77
N MET A 88 -5.13 -1.77 5.62
CA MET A 88 -4.04 -0.80 5.47
C MET A 88 -4.57 0.64 5.55
N GLY A 89 -3.83 1.56 6.19
CA GLY A 89 -4.27 2.95 6.36
C GLY A 89 -4.19 3.78 5.08
N GLU A 90 -3.20 3.49 4.22
CA GLU A 90 -3.06 4.00 2.85
C GLU A 90 -3.52 2.96 1.83
N TRP A 91 -4.70 2.40 2.07
CA TRP A 91 -5.27 1.28 1.34
C TRP A 91 -5.22 1.46 -0.19
N ASP A 92 -4.84 0.36 -0.86
CA ASP A 92 -4.88 0.19 -2.31
C ASP A 92 -4.18 1.29 -3.11
N SER A 93 -3.22 1.99 -2.49
CA SER A 93 -2.61 3.18 -3.07
C SER A 93 -1.90 2.90 -4.40
N GLU A 94 -2.18 3.75 -5.39
CA GLU A 94 -1.48 3.72 -6.68
C GLU A 94 0.01 3.99 -6.59
N VAL A 95 0.43 4.68 -5.53
CA VAL A 95 1.82 5.11 -5.30
C VAL A 95 2.45 4.23 -4.23
N TYR A 96 1.81 4.12 -3.06
CA TYR A 96 2.49 3.59 -1.87
C TYR A 96 2.32 2.09 -1.66
N HIS A 97 1.45 1.39 -2.39
CA HIS A 97 1.26 -0.05 -2.18
C HIS A 97 2.56 -0.83 -2.47
N GLY A 98 3.26 -0.50 -3.57
CA GLY A 98 4.57 -1.07 -3.89
C GLY A 98 5.64 -0.69 -2.87
N HIS A 99 5.68 0.58 -2.45
CA HIS A 99 6.63 1.08 -1.46
C HIS A 99 6.45 0.49 -0.05
N THR A 100 5.23 0.11 0.32
CA THR A 100 4.95 -0.63 1.56
C THR A 100 5.30 -2.11 1.42
N PHE A 101 5.10 -2.68 0.23
CA PHE A 101 5.37 -4.08 -0.06
C PHE A 101 6.88 -4.41 -0.03
N ALA A 102 7.71 -3.56 -0.63
CA ALA A 102 9.15 -3.82 -0.79
C ALA A 102 9.93 -4.04 0.54
N PRO A 103 9.73 -3.25 1.61
CA PRO A 103 10.36 -3.50 2.90
C PRO A 103 10.04 -4.87 3.50
N TYR A 104 8.82 -5.38 3.27
CA TYR A 104 8.43 -6.71 3.76
C TYR A 104 9.07 -7.86 2.97
N LEU A 105 9.45 -7.65 1.71
CA LEU A 105 10.27 -8.61 0.97
C LEU A 105 11.65 -8.78 1.63
N ASN A 106 12.31 -7.67 1.96
CA ASN A 106 13.57 -7.71 2.70
C ASN A 106 13.40 -8.40 4.06
N LEU A 107 12.33 -8.09 4.80
CA LEU A 107 12.07 -8.75 6.07
C LEU A 107 11.89 -10.27 5.90
N TYR A 108 11.17 -10.71 4.87
CA TYR A 108 10.97 -12.13 4.56
C TYR A 108 12.28 -12.85 4.19
N ASP A 109 13.12 -12.21 3.39
CA ASP A 109 14.37 -12.83 2.93
C ASP A 109 15.43 -12.87 4.02
N PHE A 110 15.53 -11.83 4.86
CA PHE A 110 16.67 -11.64 5.76
C PHE A 110 16.40 -11.88 7.25
N ALA A 111 15.15 -11.91 7.72
CA ALA A 111 14.87 -12.19 9.13
C ALA A 111 15.32 -13.61 9.52
N LYS A 112 16.03 -13.72 10.66
CA LYS A 112 16.51 -14.98 11.22
C LYS A 112 15.46 -15.64 12.13
N ASP A 113 14.67 -14.84 12.84
CA ASP A 113 13.53 -15.28 13.64
C ASP A 113 12.43 -15.87 12.72
N PRO A 114 12.12 -17.17 12.83
CA PRO A 114 11.09 -17.82 12.01
C PRO A 114 9.71 -17.17 12.15
N GLU A 115 9.37 -16.66 13.33
CA GLU A 115 8.09 -15.99 13.57
C GLU A 115 8.00 -14.68 12.78
N VAL A 116 9.08 -13.88 12.76
CA VAL A 116 9.09 -12.61 12.03
C VAL A 116 9.12 -12.84 10.52
N LYS A 117 9.81 -13.88 10.05
CA LYS A 117 9.72 -14.31 8.66
C LYS A 117 8.30 -14.70 8.26
N LEU A 118 7.55 -15.39 9.13
CA LEU A 118 6.14 -15.72 8.87
C LEU A 118 5.23 -14.50 8.92
N LEU A 119 5.47 -13.54 9.83
CA LEU A 119 4.77 -12.26 9.84
C LEU A 119 5.00 -11.49 8.54
N ALA A 120 6.24 -11.45 8.05
CA ALA A 120 6.57 -10.83 6.76
C ALA A 120 5.81 -11.49 5.62
N LYS A 121 5.80 -12.82 5.57
CA LYS A 121 5.03 -13.58 4.57
C LYS A 121 3.54 -13.26 4.64
N ALA A 122 2.95 -13.23 5.84
CA ALA A 122 1.54 -12.92 6.03
C ALA A 122 1.21 -11.50 5.51
N ALA A 123 2.06 -10.51 5.80
CA ALA A 123 1.91 -9.16 5.26
C ALA A 123 1.91 -9.16 3.72
N LEU A 124 2.90 -9.83 3.11
CA LEU A 124 3.06 -9.93 1.66
C LEU A 124 1.89 -10.67 1.01
N ASP A 125 1.42 -11.78 1.59
CA ASP A 125 0.27 -12.54 1.09
C ASP A 125 -0.98 -11.65 1.09
N TRP A 126 -1.26 -10.96 2.20
CA TRP A 126 -2.38 -10.04 2.31
C TRP A 126 -2.30 -8.91 1.29
N MET A 127 -1.16 -8.23 1.20
CA MET A 127 -0.96 -7.13 0.25
C MET A 127 -1.03 -7.60 -1.20
N SER A 128 -0.62 -8.84 -1.50
CA SER A 128 -0.74 -9.43 -2.84
C SER A 128 -2.20 -9.69 -3.20
N ILE A 129 -3.03 -10.13 -2.25
CA ILE A 129 -4.47 -10.31 -2.46
C ILE A 129 -5.14 -8.96 -2.67
N ALA A 130 -4.85 -7.97 -1.83
CA ALA A 130 -5.35 -6.60 -1.99
C ALA A 130 -4.96 -6.00 -3.35
N ALA A 131 -3.71 -6.18 -3.77
CA ALA A 131 -3.25 -5.79 -5.10
C ALA A 131 -4.00 -6.54 -6.22
N GLY A 132 -4.25 -7.84 -6.07
CA GLY A 132 -4.99 -8.65 -7.04
C GLY A 132 -6.46 -8.21 -7.22
N ILE A 133 -7.10 -7.67 -6.17
CA ILE A 133 -8.45 -7.06 -6.27
C ILE A 133 -8.43 -5.87 -7.23
N LYS A 134 -7.39 -5.05 -7.16
CA LYS A 134 -7.29 -3.78 -7.91
C LYS A 134 -6.70 -3.97 -9.30
N TYR A 135 -5.71 -4.83 -9.42
CA TYR A 135 -4.96 -5.01 -10.65
C TYR A 135 -5.81 -5.69 -11.73
N TYR A 136 -5.80 -5.17 -12.96
CA TYR A 136 -6.41 -5.82 -14.11
C TYR A 136 -5.68 -5.44 -15.39
N ARG A 137 -4.96 -6.39 -16.02
CA ARG A 137 -4.28 -6.18 -17.32
C ARG A 137 -3.37 -4.95 -17.37
N GLY A 138 -2.57 -4.77 -16.32
CA GLY A 138 -1.70 -3.61 -16.15
C GLY A 138 -2.41 -2.35 -15.66
N GLY A 139 -3.73 -2.35 -15.50
CA GLY A 139 -4.47 -1.29 -14.82
C GLY A 139 -4.52 -1.45 -13.30
N TRP A 140 -4.91 -0.39 -12.61
CA TRP A 140 -5.17 -0.34 -11.17
C TRP A 140 -6.55 0.26 -10.90
N GLY A 141 -7.47 -0.60 -10.47
CA GLY A 141 -8.87 -0.26 -10.26
C GLY A 141 -9.08 0.61 -9.03
N GLY A 142 -10.03 1.53 -9.14
CA GLY A 142 -10.55 2.32 -8.03
C GLY A 142 -11.64 1.59 -7.27
N PRO A 143 -12.06 2.10 -6.10
CA PRO A 143 -11.51 3.29 -5.43
C PRO A 143 -10.11 3.06 -4.83
N VAL A 144 -9.35 4.14 -4.64
CA VAL A 144 -8.01 4.12 -4.05
C VAL A 144 -7.74 5.34 -3.17
N LYS A 145 -6.84 5.22 -2.19
CA LYS A 145 -6.30 6.35 -1.42
C LYS A 145 -4.91 6.73 -1.95
N ARG A 146 -4.51 7.99 -1.73
CA ARG A 146 -3.25 8.57 -2.23
C ARG A 146 -3.15 8.52 -3.75
N ASP A 147 -4.22 8.92 -4.43
CA ASP A 147 -4.22 9.09 -5.88
C ASP A 147 -3.96 10.55 -6.23
N TYR A 148 -2.91 10.77 -7.03
CA TYR A 148 -2.47 12.10 -7.49
C TYR A 148 -2.81 12.38 -8.97
N GLY A 149 -3.60 11.50 -9.61
CA GLY A 149 -4.17 11.65 -10.95
C GLY A 149 -3.36 11.00 -12.08
N GLY A 150 -2.22 10.37 -11.79
CA GLY A 150 -1.32 9.79 -12.80
C GLY A 150 -1.65 8.35 -13.21
N GLY A 151 -2.40 7.60 -12.39
CA GLY A 151 -2.57 6.15 -12.56
C GLY A 151 -3.66 5.69 -13.53
N ASN A 152 -4.42 6.61 -14.14
CA ASN A 152 -5.59 6.30 -14.98
C ASN A 152 -5.23 5.83 -16.41
N VAL A 153 -4.11 5.12 -16.55
CA VAL A 153 -3.67 4.42 -17.77
C VAL A 153 -3.01 3.10 -17.37
N ALA A 154 -2.98 2.12 -18.27
CA ALA A 154 -2.27 0.87 -17.98
C ALA A 154 -0.77 1.14 -17.76
N LEU A 155 -0.20 0.56 -16.70
CA LEU A 155 1.15 0.81 -16.22
C LEU A 155 1.41 2.29 -15.85
N GLY A 156 0.35 3.08 -15.63
CA GLY A 156 0.43 4.48 -15.22
C GLY A 156 0.70 4.67 -13.73
N SER A 157 0.20 3.76 -12.89
CA SER A 157 0.46 3.79 -11.44
C SER A 157 1.69 2.97 -11.05
N ASP A 158 2.40 3.41 -10.03
CA ASP A 158 3.59 2.74 -9.49
C ASP A 158 3.23 1.33 -9.00
N ALA A 159 2.06 1.17 -8.40
CA ALA A 159 1.50 -0.12 -7.99
C ALA A 159 1.28 -1.05 -9.20
N SER A 160 0.67 -0.58 -10.29
CA SER A 160 0.48 -1.42 -11.49
C SER A 160 1.80 -1.85 -12.13
N ARG A 161 2.81 -0.97 -12.16
CA ARG A 161 4.16 -1.26 -12.65
C ARG A 161 4.91 -2.24 -11.77
N THR A 162 4.72 -2.15 -10.46
CA THR A 162 5.33 -3.08 -9.49
C THR A 162 4.68 -4.46 -9.60
N PHE A 163 3.35 -4.54 -9.51
CA PHE A 163 2.65 -5.83 -9.44
C PHE A 163 2.52 -6.55 -10.80
N CYS A 164 2.71 -5.87 -11.93
CA CYS A 164 2.76 -6.56 -13.22
C CYS A 164 3.89 -7.59 -13.30
N LEU A 165 4.96 -7.44 -12.50
CA LEU A 165 6.06 -8.41 -12.43
C LEU A 165 5.63 -9.77 -11.87
N TYR A 166 4.64 -9.80 -10.98
CA TYR A 166 4.11 -11.04 -10.41
C TYR A 166 2.87 -11.54 -11.13
N PHE A 167 2.02 -10.63 -11.63
CA PHE A 167 0.75 -11.02 -12.24
C PHE A 167 0.86 -11.30 -13.74
N GLY A 168 1.64 -10.53 -14.50
CA GLY A 168 2.02 -10.90 -15.88
C GLY A 168 0.87 -11.11 -16.89
N ASP A 169 -0.18 -10.26 -16.89
CA ASP A 169 -1.31 -10.35 -17.83
C ASP A 169 -1.51 -9.11 -18.73
N THR A 170 -0.62 -8.12 -18.61
CA THR A 170 -0.63 -6.90 -19.40
C THR A 170 -0.03 -7.14 -20.79
N PRO A 171 -0.62 -6.60 -21.87
CA PRO A 171 -0.01 -6.66 -23.21
C PRO A 171 1.15 -5.66 -23.39
N LEU A 172 1.34 -4.75 -22.44
CA LEU A 172 2.33 -3.67 -22.54
C LEU A 172 3.65 -4.04 -21.86
N PRO A 173 4.80 -3.66 -22.45
CA PRO A 173 6.08 -3.73 -21.74
C PRO A 173 6.13 -2.66 -20.65
N ASN A 174 6.72 -3.00 -19.49
CA ASN A 174 7.01 -2.03 -18.46
C ASN A 174 8.37 -1.35 -18.72
N ASN A 175 8.35 -0.24 -19.48
CA ASN A 175 9.55 0.51 -19.85
C ASN A 175 10.07 1.44 -18.72
N TYR A 176 9.30 1.61 -17.63
CA TYR A 176 9.61 2.52 -16.53
C TYR A 176 9.41 1.81 -15.19
N PRO A 177 10.13 0.71 -14.91
CA PRO A 177 9.96 -0.03 -13.67
C PRO A 177 10.28 0.85 -12.46
N GLU A 178 9.52 0.66 -11.37
CA GLU A 178 9.79 1.32 -10.09
C GLU A 178 11.16 0.92 -9.56
N THR A 179 11.84 1.81 -8.84
CA THR A 179 13.12 1.50 -8.18
C THR A 179 12.99 0.30 -7.25
N ASP A 180 11.84 0.18 -6.59
CA ASP A 180 11.54 -0.89 -5.65
C ASP A 180 11.30 -2.25 -6.34
N SER A 181 11.15 -2.26 -7.67
CA SER A 181 11.01 -3.49 -8.47
C SER A 181 12.20 -4.44 -8.26
N LEU A 182 13.37 -3.91 -7.94
CA LEU A 182 14.56 -4.72 -7.63
C LEU A 182 14.27 -5.74 -6.53
N PHE A 183 13.56 -5.34 -5.46
CA PHE A 183 13.25 -6.22 -4.34
C PHE A 183 12.32 -7.37 -4.75
N LEU A 184 11.41 -7.15 -5.70
CA LEU A 184 10.53 -8.20 -6.21
C LEU A 184 11.31 -9.25 -7.02
N VAL A 185 12.29 -8.79 -7.78
CA VAL A 185 13.11 -9.67 -8.64
C VAL A 185 14.09 -10.50 -7.81
N THR A 186 14.69 -9.92 -6.78
CA THR A 186 15.71 -10.59 -5.96
C THR A 186 15.13 -11.40 -4.80
N SER A 187 13.89 -11.14 -4.39
CA SER A 187 13.27 -11.86 -3.29
C SER A 187 12.96 -13.31 -3.63
N SER A 188 13.00 -14.17 -2.62
CA SER A 188 12.52 -15.56 -2.71
C SER A 188 10.99 -15.67 -2.57
N TYR A 189 10.32 -14.63 -2.08
CA TYR A 189 8.87 -14.61 -1.94
C TYR A 189 8.17 -14.69 -3.31
N ARG A 190 7.08 -15.46 -3.39
CA ARG A 190 6.15 -15.43 -4.52
C ARG A 190 4.72 -15.31 -4.00
N PRO A 191 3.86 -14.49 -4.64
CA PRO A 191 2.45 -14.41 -4.26
C PRO A 191 1.76 -15.76 -4.32
N PRO A 192 0.78 -16.01 -3.43
CA PRO A 192 -0.09 -17.17 -3.55
C PRO A 192 -0.75 -17.21 -4.94
N LEU A 193 -0.86 -18.40 -5.55
CA LEU A 193 -1.50 -18.55 -6.86
C LEU A 193 -2.95 -18.05 -6.88
N ALA A 194 -3.62 -18.04 -5.73
CA ALA A 194 -4.93 -17.42 -5.56
C ALA A 194 -4.91 -15.91 -5.83
N ALA A 195 -3.86 -15.20 -5.40
CA ALA A 195 -3.69 -13.77 -5.68
C ALA A 195 -3.46 -13.53 -7.18
N VAL A 196 -2.66 -14.39 -7.83
CA VAL A 196 -2.43 -14.30 -9.29
C VAL A 196 -3.73 -14.58 -10.06
N ALA A 197 -4.49 -15.61 -9.68
CA ALA A 197 -5.78 -15.92 -10.31
C ALA A 197 -6.82 -14.79 -10.11
N LEU A 198 -6.83 -14.17 -8.93
CA LEU A 198 -7.63 -12.99 -8.61
C LEU A 198 -7.23 -11.78 -9.45
N ALA A 199 -5.94 -11.52 -9.60
CA ALA A 199 -5.42 -10.47 -10.47
C ALA A 199 -5.90 -10.64 -11.93
N HIS A 200 -5.86 -11.88 -12.43
CA HIS A 200 -6.35 -12.26 -13.76
C HIS A 200 -7.88 -12.29 -13.90
N LYS A 201 -8.62 -12.05 -12.81
CA LYS A 201 -10.09 -12.13 -12.77
C LYS A 201 -10.62 -13.47 -13.28
N LYS A 202 -9.95 -14.59 -12.93
CA LYS A 202 -10.35 -15.96 -13.29
C LYS A 202 -11.56 -16.41 -12.49
N PHE A 203 -12.72 -15.84 -12.83
CA PHE A 203 -14.00 -16.16 -12.22
C PHE A 203 -14.92 -16.82 -13.25
N ASN A 204 -15.70 -17.82 -12.81
CA ASN A 204 -16.68 -18.50 -13.67
C ASN A 204 -17.93 -17.65 -13.94
N LYS A 205 -18.13 -16.58 -13.18
CA LYS A 205 -19.24 -15.65 -13.29
C LYS A 205 -18.81 -14.28 -12.76
N PRO A 206 -19.51 -13.19 -13.11
CA PRO A 206 -19.27 -11.90 -12.49
C PRO A 206 -19.42 -11.97 -10.97
N LEU A 207 -18.56 -11.23 -10.27
CA LEU A 207 -18.50 -11.20 -8.81
C LEU A 207 -18.56 -9.77 -8.31
N GLU A 208 -19.14 -9.63 -7.12
CA GLU A 208 -19.22 -8.38 -6.37
C GLU A 208 -18.51 -8.57 -5.03
N ILE A 209 -17.68 -7.61 -4.65
CA ILE A 209 -17.04 -7.53 -3.35
C ILE A 209 -17.53 -6.27 -2.64
N PHE A 210 -18.03 -6.46 -1.43
CA PHE A 210 -18.25 -5.40 -0.47
C PHE A 210 -17.11 -5.42 0.54
N SER A 211 -16.46 -4.29 0.76
CA SER A 211 -15.39 -4.18 1.74
C SER A 211 -15.43 -2.85 2.49
N SER A 212 -14.87 -2.83 3.68
CA SER A 212 -14.64 -1.62 4.46
C SER A 212 -13.16 -1.23 4.41
N LYS A 213 -12.88 0.07 4.48
CA LYS A 213 -11.51 0.57 4.64
C LYS A 213 -11.40 1.40 5.92
N PRO A 214 -10.24 1.34 6.59
CA PRO A 214 -10.05 2.10 7.81
C PRO A 214 -9.68 3.55 7.53
N LEU A 215 -9.70 4.37 8.58
CA LEU A 215 -9.11 5.70 8.55
C LEU A 215 -7.58 5.62 8.43
N TYR A 216 -6.97 6.70 7.95
CA TYR A 216 -5.52 6.85 8.00
C TYR A 216 -5.02 6.82 9.46
N GLU A 217 -3.80 6.32 9.69
CA GLU A 217 -3.27 6.09 11.03
C GLU A 217 -4.22 5.28 11.93
N ASN A 218 -4.78 4.18 11.40
CA ASN A 218 -5.74 3.32 12.10
C ASN A 218 -5.25 2.71 13.43
N TRP A 219 -3.98 2.86 13.78
CA TRP A 219 -3.42 2.48 15.07
C TRP A 219 -3.57 3.54 16.17
N LYS A 220 -4.03 4.75 15.83
CA LYS A 220 -4.35 5.80 16.79
C LYS A 220 -5.70 5.52 17.45
N PRO A 221 -5.88 5.86 18.75
CA PRO A 221 -7.17 5.70 19.43
C PRO A 221 -8.31 6.35 18.63
N GLY A 222 -9.44 5.66 18.48
CA GLY A 222 -10.59 6.12 17.71
C GLY A 222 -10.55 5.77 16.22
N ASN A 223 -9.36 5.68 15.60
CA ASN A 223 -9.25 5.49 14.15
C ASN A 223 -9.49 4.04 13.68
N SER A 224 -9.67 3.12 14.62
CA SER A 224 -10.00 1.70 14.39
C SER A 224 -11.41 1.31 14.85
N ASP A 225 -12.16 2.24 15.43
CA ASP A 225 -13.41 1.91 16.14
C ASP A 225 -14.57 1.60 15.18
N GLU A 226 -14.55 2.21 13.99
CA GLU A 226 -15.47 1.92 12.89
C GLU A 226 -14.80 2.10 11.52
N PRO A 227 -15.33 1.48 10.45
CA PRO A 227 -14.93 1.77 9.08
C PRO A 227 -15.02 3.26 8.73
N GLY A 228 -14.00 3.78 8.06
CA GLY A 228 -14.02 5.13 7.50
C GLY A 228 -14.70 5.18 6.12
N TYR A 229 -14.60 4.08 5.37
CA TYR A 229 -15.08 3.99 3.99
C TYR A 229 -15.73 2.63 3.71
N TRP A 230 -16.68 2.62 2.78
CA TRP A 230 -17.37 1.44 2.29
C TRP A 230 -17.19 1.34 0.77
N GLU A 231 -16.48 0.32 0.34
CA GLU A 231 -16.16 0.04 -1.05
C GLU A 231 -17.09 -1.03 -1.61
N THR A 232 -17.56 -0.80 -2.83
CA THR A 232 -18.15 -1.83 -3.69
C THR A 232 -17.28 -2.01 -4.92
N GLN A 233 -16.92 -3.25 -5.24
CA GLN A 233 -16.22 -3.64 -6.45
C GLN A 233 -17.03 -4.66 -7.22
N PHE A 234 -17.08 -4.53 -8.53
CA PHE A 234 -17.70 -5.50 -9.41
C PHE A 234 -16.78 -5.88 -10.55
N PHE A 235 -16.62 -7.18 -10.77
CA PHE A 235 -15.81 -7.76 -11.83
C PHE A 235 -16.73 -8.36 -12.88
N GLY A 236 -16.84 -7.67 -14.02
CA GLY A 236 -17.46 -8.20 -15.22
C GLY A 236 -16.49 -9.07 -16.03
N HIS A 237 -16.97 -9.62 -17.14
CA HIS A 237 -16.14 -10.42 -18.05
C HIS A 237 -15.07 -9.60 -18.78
N SER A 238 -15.38 -8.33 -19.06
CA SER A 238 -14.54 -7.43 -19.86
C SER A 238 -14.35 -6.08 -19.20
N TYR A 239 -14.65 -5.94 -17.90
CA TYR A 239 -14.48 -4.70 -17.17
C TYR A 239 -14.44 -4.93 -15.66
N GLN A 240 -13.91 -3.95 -14.95
CA GLN A 240 -13.98 -3.82 -13.50
C GLN A 240 -14.51 -2.42 -13.16
N ILE A 241 -15.40 -2.32 -12.19
CA ILE A 241 -15.96 -1.07 -11.71
C ILE A 241 -15.98 -1.06 -10.19
N GLY A 242 -15.48 0.02 -9.60
CA GLY A 242 -15.52 0.19 -8.16
C GLY A 242 -15.88 1.60 -7.73
N SER A 243 -16.62 1.69 -6.64
CA SER A 243 -17.04 2.94 -6.00
C SER A 243 -16.83 2.94 -4.50
N LEU A 244 -16.88 4.14 -3.90
CA LEU A 244 -16.66 4.35 -2.48
C LEU A 244 -17.67 5.34 -1.88
N VAL A 245 -18.24 4.93 -0.75
CA VAL A 245 -18.99 5.80 0.15
C VAL A 245 -18.13 6.11 1.38
N ALA A 246 -18.20 7.34 1.88
CA ALA A 246 -17.57 7.77 3.13
C ALA A 246 -18.39 8.90 3.77
N LYS A 247 -18.29 9.05 5.09
CA LYS A 247 -19.01 10.10 5.84
C LYS A 247 -18.41 11.50 5.71
N PHE A 248 -17.22 11.62 5.08
CA PHE A 248 -16.43 12.84 5.05
C PHE A 248 -15.74 13.03 3.70
N ALA A 249 -15.25 14.25 3.47
CA ALA A 249 -14.43 14.58 2.31
C ALA A 249 -12.99 14.09 2.50
N ASP A 250 -12.36 13.67 1.41
CA ASP A 250 -10.97 13.24 1.40
C ASP A 250 -10.31 13.55 0.05
N GLY A 251 -9.38 14.51 0.08
CA GLY A 251 -8.81 15.12 -1.12
C GLY A 251 -7.80 14.25 -1.85
N ASP A 252 -7.33 13.16 -1.25
CA ASP A 252 -6.40 12.21 -1.89
C ASP A 252 -7.05 10.85 -2.18
N VAL A 253 -8.37 10.77 -2.11
CA VAL A 253 -9.14 9.57 -2.46
C VAL A 253 -9.77 9.73 -3.83
N ALA A 254 -9.56 8.72 -4.69
CA ALA A 254 -10.32 8.53 -5.92
C ALA A 254 -11.52 7.64 -5.60
N PRO A 255 -12.75 8.19 -5.54
CA PRO A 255 -13.90 7.45 -5.06
C PRO A 255 -14.46 6.48 -6.11
N PHE A 256 -14.05 6.60 -7.38
CA PHE A 256 -14.58 5.79 -8.47
C PHE A 256 -13.56 5.61 -9.59
N LYS A 257 -13.47 4.38 -10.13
CA LYS A 257 -12.90 4.12 -11.45
C LYS A 257 -13.62 2.94 -12.11
N LEU A 258 -13.78 3.03 -13.43
CA LEU A 258 -14.12 1.92 -14.29
C LEU A 258 -12.93 1.62 -15.21
N MET A 259 -12.59 0.35 -15.33
CA MET A 259 -11.62 -0.16 -16.30
C MET A 259 -12.32 -1.11 -17.26
N ALA A 260 -12.30 -0.80 -18.56
CA ALA A 260 -12.78 -1.68 -19.61
C ALA A 260 -11.60 -2.38 -20.29
N TYR A 261 -11.75 -3.66 -20.62
CA TYR A 261 -10.73 -4.43 -21.33
C TYR A 261 -10.40 -3.81 -22.68
N ASN A 262 -9.11 -3.68 -22.97
CA ASN A 262 -8.59 -3.33 -24.28
C ASN A 262 -7.47 -4.31 -24.67
N SER A 263 -7.58 -4.94 -25.84
CA SER A 263 -6.61 -5.96 -26.27
C SER A 263 -5.22 -5.39 -26.57
N GLN A 264 -5.11 -4.11 -26.91
CA GLN A 264 -3.85 -3.45 -27.25
C GLN A 264 -3.28 -2.66 -26.06
N ARG A 265 -4.14 -1.96 -25.32
CA ARG A 265 -3.74 -1.09 -24.20
C ARG A 265 -3.82 -1.76 -22.83
N GLY A 266 -4.35 -2.97 -22.74
CA GLY A 266 -4.66 -3.65 -21.47
C GLY A 266 -6.02 -3.23 -20.93
N VAL A 267 -6.17 -1.95 -20.56
CA VAL A 267 -7.43 -1.35 -20.12
C VAL A 267 -7.61 0.08 -20.63
N ASP A 268 -8.87 0.48 -20.79
CA ASP A 268 -9.32 1.86 -20.94
C ASP A 268 -10.03 2.31 -19.66
N TYR A 269 -9.74 3.51 -19.18
CA TYR A 269 -10.33 4.05 -17.97
C TYR A 269 -11.50 4.98 -18.27
N PHE A 270 -12.54 4.87 -17.46
CA PHE A 270 -13.50 5.94 -17.23
C PHE A 270 -13.42 6.34 -15.76
N VAL A 271 -13.13 7.62 -15.54
CA VAL A 271 -13.01 8.22 -14.21
C VAL A 271 -13.93 9.42 -14.17
N ALA A 272 -14.74 9.47 -13.12
CA ALA A 272 -15.58 10.59 -12.76
C ALA A 272 -15.22 10.99 -11.35
N ASN A 273 -15.01 12.29 -11.13
CA ASN A 273 -14.68 12.87 -9.83
C ASN A 273 -15.50 14.11 -9.59
N THR A 274 -15.77 14.32 -8.32
CA THR A 274 -16.53 15.43 -7.75
C THR A 274 -15.64 16.46 -7.07
N GLY A 275 -14.42 16.10 -6.70
CA GLY A 275 -13.39 17.01 -6.17
C GLY A 275 -12.23 17.26 -7.14
N GLY A 276 -11.52 18.38 -6.94
CA GLY A 276 -10.31 18.73 -7.70
C GLY A 276 -10.52 19.54 -8.99
N LYS A 277 -9.48 19.63 -9.83
CA LYS A 277 -9.56 20.05 -11.24
C LYS A 277 -9.85 18.83 -12.11
N LEU A 278 -10.33 18.98 -13.35
CA LEU A 278 -10.51 17.85 -14.30
C LEU A 278 -9.32 16.87 -14.23
N ALA A 279 -9.59 15.58 -14.01
CA ALA A 279 -8.61 14.49 -13.82
C ALA A 279 -7.74 14.53 -12.53
N ARG A 280 -7.96 15.46 -11.59
CA ARG A 280 -7.45 15.36 -10.21
C ARG A 280 -8.53 14.78 -9.32
N GLN A 281 -8.12 13.88 -8.44
CA GLN A 281 -9.00 13.10 -7.60
C GLN A 281 -9.39 13.91 -6.36
N GLY A 282 -10.49 13.49 -5.75
CA GLY A 282 -10.95 14.00 -4.46
C GLY A 282 -12.40 13.62 -4.22
N LYS A 283 -12.67 13.17 -3.01
CA LYS A 283 -14.03 13.02 -2.50
C LYS A 283 -14.43 14.31 -1.78
N MET A 284 -15.46 15.00 -2.26
CA MET A 284 -16.03 16.20 -1.66
C MET A 284 -17.08 15.85 -0.59
N PRO A 285 -17.39 16.79 0.33
CA PRO A 285 -18.52 16.62 1.22
C PRO A 285 -19.82 16.49 0.42
N GLY A 286 -20.63 15.48 0.74
CA GLY A 286 -21.93 15.25 0.09
C GLY A 286 -21.89 14.26 -1.09
N ASP A 287 -20.71 13.85 -1.57
CA ASP A 287 -20.63 12.82 -2.60
C ASP A 287 -21.15 11.48 -2.10
N GLN A 288 -22.20 10.97 -2.72
CA GLN A 288 -22.80 9.67 -2.38
C GLN A 288 -22.88 8.83 -3.66
N ILE A 289 -21.90 7.97 -3.86
CA ILE A 289 -21.90 7.07 -5.00
C ILE A 289 -22.51 5.74 -4.56
N GLY A 290 -23.73 5.46 -5.02
CA GLY A 290 -24.37 4.17 -4.83
C GLY A 290 -23.93 3.21 -5.94
N GLN A 291 -23.46 2.02 -5.60
CA GLN A 291 -23.22 0.96 -6.58
C GLN A 291 -23.99 -0.30 -6.20
N TYR A 292 -24.63 -0.91 -7.20
CA TYR A 292 -25.19 -2.25 -7.11
C TYR A 292 -24.79 -3.01 -8.37
N ARG A 293 -23.89 -3.99 -8.20
CA ARG A 293 -23.26 -4.74 -9.28
C ARG A 293 -22.58 -3.79 -10.28
N ASN A 294 -23.10 -3.76 -11.50
CA ASN A 294 -22.62 -2.94 -12.60
C ASN A 294 -23.41 -1.62 -12.76
N LEU A 295 -24.34 -1.32 -11.86
CA LEU A 295 -25.11 -0.07 -11.86
C LEU A 295 -24.50 0.89 -10.85
N LEU A 296 -24.34 2.15 -11.27
CA LEU A 296 -23.82 3.22 -10.44
C LEU A 296 -24.76 4.42 -10.51
N ILE A 297 -25.05 4.99 -9.35
CA ILE A 297 -25.82 6.20 -9.16
C ILE A 297 -24.90 7.21 -8.48
N TRP A 298 -24.82 8.40 -9.06
CA TRP A 298 -23.99 9.50 -8.61
C TRP A 298 -24.86 10.60 -8.00
#